data_AF-A0A396SGP6-F1
#
_entry.id   AF-A0A396SGP6-F1
#
_cell.length_a   1.000
_cell.length_b   1.000
_cell.length_c   1.000
_cell.angle_alpha   90.00
_cell.angle_beta   90.00
_cell.angle_gamma   90.00
#
_symmetry.space_group_name_H-M   'P 1'
#
loop_
_entity.id
_entity.type
_entity.pdbx_description
1 polymer ?
#
loop_
_entity_poly.entity_id
_entity_poly.type
_entity_poly.pdbx_seq_one_letter_code
_entity_poly.pdbx_strand_id
1 'polypeptide(L)' 'MNNKILNFVVLALIISAMVINNLEGIHTFKTIFNSVAMVVLIFISCERLYRYMKRNKKAV' A
#
# COMPACT_ATOMS: atom_id res chain seq x y z
N MET A 1 9.07 -2.43 8.78
CA MET A 1 9.94 -2.26 7.60
C MET A 1 10.87 -1.06 7.71
N ASN A 2 12.03 -1.12 7.05
CA ASN A 2 12.84 0.06 6.74
C ASN A 2 12.01 0.97 5.81
N ASN A 3 12.01 2.29 6.04
CA ASN A 3 11.22 3.24 5.25
C ASN A 3 11.48 3.13 3.75
N LYS A 4 12.73 2.78 3.35
CA LYS A 4 13.10 2.55 1.95
C LYS A 4 12.33 1.40 1.31
N ILE A 5 12.19 0.27 2.01
CA ILE A 5 11.48 -0.92 1.51
C ILE A 5 9.98 -0.62 1.37
N LEU A 6 9.40 0.05 2.36
CA LEU A 6 7.99 0.41 2.33
C LEU A 6 7.67 1.39 1.20
N ASN A 7 8.55 2.35 0.93
CA ASN A 7 8.39 3.27 -0.18
C ASN A 7 8.47 2.54 -1.53
N PHE A 8 9.41 1.60 -1.67
CA PHE A 8 9.53 0.77 -2.87
C PHE A 8 8.28 -0.08 -3.11
N VAL A 9 7.73 -0.73 -2.07
CA VAL A 9 6.51 -1.53 -2.17
C VAL A 9 5.33 -0.67 -2.62
N VAL A 10 5.15 0.51 -2.03
CA VAL A 10 4.07 1.44 -2.42
C VAL A 10 4.24 1.89 -3.88
N LEU A 11 5.47 2.20 -4.30
CA LEU A 11 5.76 2.64 -5.66
C LEU A 11 5.46 1.53 -6.67
N ALA A 12 5.90 0.29 -6.39
CA ALA A 12 5.62 -0.87 -7.21
C ALA A 12 4.10 -1.15 -7.30
N LEU A 13 3.37 -0.97 -6.21
CA LEU A 13 1.91 -1.14 -6.16
C LEU A 13 1.21 -0.14 -7.10
N ILE A 14 1.63 1.13 -7.07
CA ILE A 14 1.06 2.21 -7.91
C ILE A 14 1.34 1.95 -9.40
N ILE A 15 2.59 1.61 -9.75
CA ILE A 15 2.95 1.32 -11.14
C ILE A 15 2.15 0.12 -11.65
N SER A 16 2.05 -0.94 -10.84
CA SER A 16 1.27 -2.14 -11.18
C SER A 16 -0.20 -1.81 -11.38
N ALA A 17 -0.79 -0.98 -10.51
CA ALA A 17 -2.17 -0.52 -10.64
C ALA A 17 -2.42 0.26 -11.94
N MET A 18 -1.49 1.14 -12.34
CA MET A 18 -1.57 1.88 -13.60
C MET A 18 -1.55 0.95 -14.82
N VAL A 19 -0.63 -0.01 -14.85
CA VAL A 19 -0.53 -0.99 -15.94
C VAL A 19 -1.80 -1.82 -16.02
N ILE A 20 -2.27 -2.33 -14.89
CA ILE A 20 -3.47 -3.17 -14.83
C ILE A 20 -4.70 -2.40 -15.24
N ASN A 21 -4.84 -1.13 -14.84
CA ASN A 21 -5.97 -0.29 -15.23
C ASN A 21 -6.00 0.02 -16.73
N ASN A 22 -4.84 0.12 -17.39
CA ASN A 22 -4.73 0.36 -18.83
C ASN A 22 -4.95 -0.90 -19.69
N LEU A 23 -4.96 -2.10 -19.11
CA LEU A 23 -5.29 -3.32 -19.85
C LEU A 23 -6.81 -3.41 -20.06
N GLU A 24 -7.27 -3.30 -21.29
CA GLU A 24 -8.68 -3.49 -21.63
C GLU A 24 -9.10 -4.96 -21.53
N GLY A 25 -10.38 -5.21 -21.21
CA GLY A 25 -10.95 -6.56 -21.18
C GLY A 25 -10.73 -7.38 -19.89
N ILE A 26 -9.84 -6.95 -18.98
CA ILE A 26 -9.49 -7.72 -17.77
C ILE A 26 -10.18 -7.21 -16.49
N HIS A 27 -11.50 -6.97 -16.55
CA HIS A 27 -12.25 -6.35 -15.44
C HIS A 27 -12.15 -7.11 -14.11
N THR A 28 -12.30 -8.43 -14.12
CA THR A 28 -12.24 -9.25 -12.89
C THR A 28 -10.87 -9.15 -12.22
N PHE A 29 -9.80 -9.15 -13.01
CA PHE A 29 -8.44 -9.02 -12.50
C PHE A 29 -8.19 -7.62 -11.91
N LYS A 30 -8.67 -6.55 -12.57
CA LYS A 30 -8.62 -5.18 -12.03
C LYS A 30 -9.30 -5.11 -10.66
N THR A 31 -10.48 -5.69 -10.53
CA THR A 31 -11.25 -5.68 -9.27
C THR A 31 -10.53 -6.43 -8.14
N ILE A 32 -9.98 -7.62 -8.44
CA ILE A 32 -9.22 -8.41 -7.46
C ILE A 32 -7.95 -7.64 -7.07
N PHE A 33 -7.21 -7.12 -8.04
CA PHE A 33 -5.97 -6.39 -7.81
C PHE A 33 -6.22 -5.14 -6.96
N ASN A 34 -7.23 -4.33 -7.29
CA ASN A 34 -7.59 -3.15 -6.49
C ASN A 34 -8.01 -3.52 -5.06
N SER A 35 -8.75 -4.61 -4.87
CA SER A 35 -9.14 -5.07 -3.52
C SER A 35 -7.91 -5.44 -2.69
N VAL A 36 -6.97 -6.18 -3.28
CA VAL A 36 -5.70 -6.54 -2.63
C VAL A 36 -4.86 -5.28 -2.34
N ALA A 37 -4.74 -4.38 -3.31
CA ALA A 37 -4.02 -3.12 -3.16
C ALA A 37 -4.59 -2.28 -2.00
N MET A 38 -5.91 -2.22 -1.87
CA MET A 38 -6.59 -1.51 -0.79
C MET A 38 -6.24 -2.09 0.58
N VAL A 39 -6.29 -3.42 0.72
CA VAL A 39 -5.92 -4.11 1.97
C VAL A 39 -4.45 -3.83 2.34
N VAL A 40 -3.53 -3.89 1.36
CA VAL A 40 -2.12 -3.60 1.58
C VAL A 40 -1.91 -2.16 2.05
N LEU A 41 -2.60 -1.19 1.44
CA LEU A 41 -2.52 0.22 1.83
C LEU A 41 -3.08 0.48 3.24
N ILE A 42 -4.17 -0.17 3.60
CA ILE A 42 -4.74 -0.09 4.96
C ILE A 42 -3.72 -0.64 5.97
N PHE A 43 -3.13 -1.80 5.69
CA PHE A 43 -2.17 -2.43 6.59
C PHE A 43 -0.92 -1.56 6.80
N ILE A 44 -0.37 -1.00 5.71
CA ILE A 44 0.74 -0.04 5.74
C ILE A 44 0.39 1.20 6.56
N SER A 45 -0.82 1.72 6.38
CA SER A 45 -1.30 2.92 7.09
C SER A 45 -1.41 2.65 8.60
N CYS A 46 -2.00 1.51 8.99
CA CYS A 46 -2.05 1.07 10.37
C CYS A 46 -0.66 0.89 10.99
N GLU A 47 0.29 0.28 10.27
CA GLU A 47 1.66 0.10 10.76
C GLU A 47 2.34 1.46 10.98
N ARG A 48 2.20 2.41 10.03
CA ARG A 48 2.74 3.76 10.16
C ARG A 48 2.12 4.51 11.33
N LEU A 49 0.81 4.45 11.48
CA LEU A 49 0.07 5.14 12.53
C LEU A 49 0.44 4.59 13.91
N TYR A 50 0.54 3.26 14.04
CA TYR A 50 1.00 2.61 15.26
C TYR A 50 2.44 3.01 15.62
N ARG A 51 3.37 3.03 14.65
CA ARG A 51 4.75 3.49 14.88
C ARG A 51 4.79 4.96 15.29
N TYR A 52 3.97 5.80 14.68
CA TYR A 52 3.90 7.22 15.01
C TYR A 52 3.40 7.43 16.45
N MET A 53 2.29 6.79 16.82
CA MET A 53 1.78 6.81 18.19
C MET A 53 2.82 6.30 19.19
N LYS A 54 3.50 5.18 18.89
CA LYS A 54 4.54 4.61 19.76
C LYS A 54 5.74 5.54 19.94
N ARG A 55 6.12 6.31 18.92
CA ARG A 55 7.20 7.32 19.02
C ARG A 55 6.78 8.51 19.88
N ASN A 56 5.56 9.02 19.69
CA ASN A 56 5.04 10.13 20.50
C ASN A 56 4.85 9.73 21.97
N LYS A 57 4.46 8.47 22.25
CA LYS A 57 4.32 7.95 23.62
C LYS A 57 5.65 7.71 24.35
N LYS A 58 6.79 7.76 23.65
CA LYS A 58 8.15 7.69 24.23
C LYS A 58 8.79 9.07 24.39
N ALA A 59 8.18 10.11 23.85
CA ALA A 59 8.67 11.49 23.91
C ALA A 59 8.02 12.31 25.05
N VAL A 60 7.09 11.69 25.79
CA VAL A 60 6.48 12.18 27.04
C VAL A 60 6.94 11.26 28.16
#